data_AF-A0A679KDZ6-F1
#
_entry.id   AF-A0A679KDZ6-F1
#
_cell.length_a   1.000
_cell.length_b   1.000
_cell.length_c   1.000
_cell.angle_alpha   90.00
_cell.angle_beta   90.00
_cell.angle_gamma   90.00
#
_symmetry.space_group_name_H-M   'P 1'
#
loop_
_entity.id
_entity.type
_entity.pdbx_description
1 polymer ?
#
loop_
_entity_poly.entity_id
_entity_poly.type
_entity_poly.pdbx_seq_one_letter_code
_entity_poly.pdbx_strand_id
1 'polypeptide(L)'
;MSGDLFNAAGLPLPPIPSKPPRKAKKPSPAALAASGRLGGARRSRPTVRDRVGPTRDLVLGAVLAFPLHVNGRLVAEVTERLPHGYAPDLNKACARETAELHRKLVGQGIPKQSAWLCARTLLHHAVIKRIDDAHKEAGIL
;
A
#
# COMPACT_ATOMS: atom_id res chain seq x y z
N MET A 1 52.92 -18.65 29.80
CA MET A 1 51.47 -18.67 30.05
C MET A 1 50.78 -17.84 28.99
N SER A 2 50.16 -18.52 28.03
CA SER A 2 49.11 -18.07 27.10
C SER A 2 48.92 -19.23 26.13
N GLY A 3 48.30 -20.30 26.64
CA GLY A 3 48.07 -21.54 25.89
C GLY A 3 46.86 -21.39 24.98
N ASP A 4 47.09 -21.50 23.68
CA ASP A 4 46.04 -21.50 22.66
C ASP A 4 45.10 -22.69 22.85
N LEU A 5 43.84 -22.39 23.16
CA LEU A 5 42.77 -23.35 23.48
C LEU A 5 42.45 -24.34 22.36
N PHE A 6 43.00 -24.16 21.15
CA PHE A 6 42.77 -25.04 20.01
C PHE A 6 43.83 -26.15 19.83
N ASN A 7 45.01 -26.03 20.46
CA ASN A 7 46.06 -27.05 20.30
C ASN A 7 45.84 -28.30 21.17
N ALA A 8 45.01 -28.22 22.22
CA ALA A 8 44.76 -29.36 23.13
C ALA A 8 43.71 -30.36 22.61
N ALA A 9 42.96 -30.01 21.56
CA ALA A 9 41.81 -30.80 21.08
C ALA A 9 42.07 -31.60 19.79
N GLY A 10 43.25 -31.50 19.17
CA GLY A 10 43.61 -32.28 17.98
C GLY A 10 42.71 -32.07 16.75
N LEU A 11 41.93 -30.99 16.72
CA LEU A 11 40.97 -30.70 15.64
C LEU A 11 41.61 -29.76 14.61
N PRO A 12 41.56 -30.08 13.30
CA PRO A 12 42.06 -29.18 12.28
C PRO A 12 41.27 -27.88 12.29
N LEU A 13 41.98 -26.75 12.32
CA LEU A 13 41.39 -25.41 12.23
C LEU A 13 40.53 -25.32 10.95
N PRO A 14 39.30 -24.79 11.02
CA PRO A 14 38.47 -24.63 9.84
C PRO A 14 39.15 -23.70 8.83
N PRO A 15 39.07 -23.99 7.52
CA PRO A 15 39.72 -23.17 6.50
C PRO A 15 39.18 -21.74 6.51
N ILE A 16 40.09 -20.77 6.45
CA ILE A 16 39.76 -19.34 6.40
C ILE A 16 38.94 -19.08 5.12
N PRO A 17 37.74 -18.49 5.21
CA PRO A 17 36.94 -18.21 4.03
C PRO A 17 37.64 -17.20 3.10
N SER A 18 37.67 -17.49 1.80
CA SER A 18 38.25 -16.61 0.79
C SER A 18 37.52 -15.27 0.71
N LYS A 19 38.26 -14.17 0.61
CA LYS A 19 37.70 -12.82 0.47
C LYS A 19 36.74 -12.76 -0.74
N PRO A 20 35.59 -12.08 -0.61
CA PRO A 20 34.65 -11.94 -1.72
C PRO A 20 35.29 -11.15 -2.89
N PRO A 21 34.93 -11.46 -4.14
CA PRO A 21 35.48 -10.79 -5.31
C PRO A 21 35.15 -9.29 -5.28
N ARG A 22 36.14 -8.45 -5.56
CA ARG A 22 35.97 -7.00 -5.69
C ARG A 22 34.90 -6.71 -6.76
N LYS A 23 33.80 -6.07 -6.36
CA LYS A 23 32.73 -5.65 -7.28
C LYS A 23 33.31 -4.78 -8.40
N ALA A 24 32.85 -5.01 -9.64
CA ALA A 24 33.24 -4.22 -10.79
C ALA A 24 32.97 -2.72 -10.56
N LYS A 25 33.95 -1.89 -10.91
CA LYS A 25 33.89 -0.43 -10.76
C LYS A 25 32.79 0.10 -11.67
N LYS A 26 31.86 0.91 -11.12
CA LYS A 26 30.81 1.56 -11.92
C LYS A 26 31.46 2.37 -13.06
N PRO A 27 30.90 2.36 -14.28
CA PRO A 27 31.45 3.10 -15.40
C PRO A 27 31.45 4.61 -15.10
N SER A 28 32.50 5.31 -15.53
CA SER A 28 32.61 6.75 -15.35
C SER A 28 31.52 7.48 -16.17
N PRO A 29 31.13 8.71 -15.79
CA PRO A 29 30.12 9.48 -16.51
C PRO A 29 30.42 9.69 -18.00
N ALA A 30 31.71 9.80 -18.36
CA ALA A 30 32.17 9.91 -19.74
C ALA A 30 31.97 8.61 -20.54
N ALA A 31 32.18 7.45 -19.91
CA ALA A 31 31.95 6.15 -20.53
C ALA A 31 30.45 5.89 -20.80
N LEU A 32 29.57 6.38 -19.93
CA LEU A 32 28.12 6.34 -20.12
C LEU A 32 27.67 7.18 -21.33
N ALA A 33 28.23 8.38 -21.50
CA ALA A 33 27.87 9.27 -22.61
C ALA A 33 28.30 8.72 -24.00
N ALA A 34 29.44 8.01 -24.07
CA ALA A 34 29.90 7.40 -25.32
C ALA A 34 29.05 6.19 -25.73
N SER A 35 28.56 5.40 -24.77
CA SER A 35 27.70 4.23 -25.03
C SER A 35 26.29 4.58 -25.55
N GLY A 36 25.85 5.83 -25.36
CA GLY A 36 24.50 6.27 -25.74
C GLY A 36 24.32 6.64 -27.22
N ARG A 37 25.39 6.64 -28.05
CA ARG A 37 25.36 7.21 -29.40
C ARG A 37 25.15 6.22 -30.56
N LEU A 38 25.08 4.91 -30.33
CA LEU A 38 25.06 3.91 -31.42
C LEU A 38 23.87 2.94 -31.44
N GLY A 39 22.80 3.21 -30.69
CA GLY A 39 21.62 2.35 -30.65
C GLY A 39 20.33 3.13 -30.84
N GLY A 40 20.02 3.51 -32.08
CA GLY A 40 18.73 4.06 -32.43
C GLY A 40 17.61 3.08 -32.10
N ALA A 41 16.90 3.34 -31.01
CA ALA A 41 15.52 2.94 -30.83
C ALA A 41 14.81 4.10 -30.15
N ARG A 42 14.08 4.87 -30.96
CA ARG A 42 13.21 5.97 -30.55
C ARG A 42 12.28 5.45 -29.45
N ARG A 43 12.64 5.66 -28.19
CA ARG A 43 11.68 5.53 -27.09
C ARG A 43 10.76 6.73 -27.22
N SER A 44 9.66 6.54 -27.95
CA SER A 44 8.50 7.42 -27.82
C SER A 44 8.28 7.60 -26.33
N ARG A 45 8.32 8.85 -25.85
CA ARG A 45 7.73 9.16 -24.55
C ARG A 45 6.38 8.44 -24.50
N PRO A 46 6.03 7.72 -23.43
CA PRO A 46 4.65 7.25 -23.30
C PRO A 46 3.79 8.50 -23.48
N THR A 47 2.96 8.45 -24.51
CA THR A 47 1.97 9.48 -24.79
C THR A 47 1.24 9.75 -23.49
N VAL A 48 1.22 11.03 -23.13
CA VAL A 48 0.24 11.69 -22.28
C VAL A 48 -0.82 10.69 -21.79
N ARG A 49 -0.79 10.36 -20.49
CA ARG A 49 -1.91 9.68 -19.82
C ARG A 49 -3.18 10.28 -20.38
N ASP A 50 -3.98 9.47 -21.08
CA ASP A 50 -5.28 9.88 -21.57
C ASP A 50 -6.01 10.55 -20.41
N ARG A 51 -6.11 11.88 -20.48
CA ARG A 51 -7.05 12.60 -19.65
C ARG A 51 -8.39 12.06 -20.09
N VAL A 52 -8.96 11.21 -19.25
CA VAL A 52 -10.30 10.67 -19.36
C VAL A 52 -11.20 11.81 -19.84
N GLY A 53 -11.76 11.65 -21.04
CA GLY A 53 -12.58 12.69 -21.66
C GLY A 53 -13.82 13.01 -20.80
N PRO A 54 -14.41 14.19 -20.97
CA PRO A 54 -15.51 14.71 -20.14
C PRO A 54 -16.83 13.92 -20.27
N THR A 55 -16.85 12.83 -21.05
CA THR A 55 -18.06 12.08 -21.43
C THR A 55 -18.19 10.72 -20.72
N ARG A 56 -17.22 10.28 -19.91
CA ARG A 56 -17.43 9.14 -18.99
C ARG A 56 -18.09 9.53 -17.66
N ASP A 57 -18.20 10.83 -17.39
CA ASP A 57 -18.65 11.38 -16.10
C ASP A 57 -20.18 11.44 -15.93
N LEU A 58 -20.99 11.03 -16.90
CA LEU A 58 -22.45 11.27 -16.87
C LEU A 58 -23.34 10.02 -16.71
N VAL A 59 -22.77 8.81 -16.60
CA VAL A 59 -23.57 7.58 -16.35
C VAL A 59 -23.53 7.14 -14.88
N LEU A 60 -22.78 7.85 -14.02
CA LEU A 60 -22.80 7.70 -12.56
C LEU A 60 -23.88 8.59 -11.91
N GLY A 61 -25.09 8.56 -12.47
CA GLY A 61 -26.27 9.30 -12.00
C GLY A 61 -26.78 8.92 -10.59
N ALA A 62 -26.03 8.11 -9.84
CA ALA A 62 -26.14 8.11 -8.39
C ALA A 62 -25.13 9.14 -7.87
N VAL A 63 -25.57 10.39 -7.77
CA VAL A 63 -24.83 11.45 -7.07
C VAL A 63 -24.46 10.89 -5.70
N LEU A 64 -23.20 10.49 -5.53
CA LEU A 64 -22.68 10.08 -4.24
C LEU A 64 -22.82 11.30 -3.34
N ALA A 65 -23.79 11.27 -2.43
CA ALA A 65 -23.99 12.33 -1.45
C ALA A 65 -22.69 12.45 -0.66
N PHE A 66 -21.92 13.49 -0.98
CA PHE A 66 -20.70 13.81 -0.26
C PHE A 66 -21.09 14.75 0.87
N PRO A 67 -20.76 14.43 2.13
CA PRO A 67 -19.89 13.35 2.57
C PRO A 67 -20.60 11.97 2.71
N LEU A 68 -19.86 10.91 2.36
CA LEU A 68 -20.39 9.54 2.18
C LEU A 68 -21.03 8.90 3.43
N HIS A 69 -20.62 9.33 4.62
CA HIS A 69 -21.12 8.80 5.89
C HIS A 69 -22.61 9.13 6.14
N VAL A 70 -23.16 10.13 5.44
CA VAL A 70 -24.58 10.47 5.52
C VAL A 70 -25.45 9.43 4.80
N ASN A 71 -24.86 8.66 3.87
CA ASN A 71 -25.56 7.60 3.18
C ASN A 71 -25.57 6.32 4.03
N GLY A 72 -26.67 6.11 4.77
CA GLY A 72 -26.83 4.95 5.65
C GLY A 72 -26.70 3.59 4.96
N ARG A 73 -27.04 3.48 3.67
CA ARG A 73 -26.86 2.24 2.89
C ARG A 73 -25.37 1.93 2.70
N LEU A 74 -24.60 2.94 2.30
CA LEU A 74 -23.17 2.79 2.10
C LEU A 74 -22.44 2.50 3.41
N VAL A 75 -22.86 3.11 4.52
CA VAL A 75 -22.33 2.79 5.85
C VAL A 75 -22.60 1.31 6.18
N ALA A 76 -23.81 0.82 5.98
CA ALA A 76 -24.16 -0.58 6.22
C ALA A 76 -23.32 -1.55 5.35
N GLU A 77 -23.20 -1.29 4.05
CA GLU A 77 -22.40 -2.10 3.12
C GLU A 77 -20.91 -2.17 3.50
N VAL A 78 -20.37 -1.08 4.05
CA VAL A 78 -18.98 -1.08 4.55
C VAL A 78 -18.89 -1.82 5.87
N THR A 79 -19.84 -1.63 6.78
CA THR A 79 -19.92 -2.36 8.06
C THR A 79 -19.95 -3.88 7.86
N GLU A 80 -20.72 -4.37 6.88
CA GLU A 80 -20.80 -5.82 6.56
C GLU A 80 -19.49 -6.42 6.07
N ARG A 81 -18.63 -5.62 5.43
CA ARG A 81 -17.30 -6.04 4.97
C ARG A 81 -16.25 -6.05 6.09
N LEU A 82 -16.52 -5.37 7.21
CA LEU A 82 -15.60 -5.34 8.33
C LEU A 82 -15.69 -6.64 9.14
N PRO A 83 -14.56 -7.12 9.67
CA PRO A 83 -14.56 -8.24 10.60
C PRO A 83 -15.34 -7.89 11.88
N HIS A 84 -15.49 -8.86 12.78
CA HIS A 84 -16.17 -8.67 14.05
C HIS A 84 -15.55 -7.52 14.87
N GLY A 85 -16.34 -6.81 15.68
CA GLY A 85 -15.90 -5.63 16.45
C GLY A 85 -14.72 -5.88 17.40
N TYR A 86 -14.61 -7.10 17.94
CA TYR A 86 -13.49 -7.53 18.80
C TYR A 86 -12.39 -8.31 18.07
N ALA A 87 -12.47 -8.40 16.74
CA ALA A 87 -11.45 -9.12 15.99
C ALA A 87 -10.10 -8.38 16.07
N PRO A 88 -8.99 -9.09 16.31
CA PRO A 88 -7.67 -8.47 16.46
C PRO A 88 -7.18 -7.79 15.17
N ASP A 89 -7.76 -8.15 14.02
CA ASP A 89 -7.43 -7.63 12.70
C ASP A 89 -8.35 -6.49 12.23
N LEU A 90 -9.33 -6.06 13.03
CA LEU A 90 -10.27 -4.99 12.67
C LEU A 90 -9.57 -3.70 12.22
N ASN A 91 -8.54 -3.27 12.95
CA ASN A 91 -7.78 -2.07 12.61
C ASN A 91 -7.07 -2.20 11.25
N LYS A 92 -6.55 -3.40 10.96
CA LYS A 92 -5.88 -3.69 9.68
C LYS A 92 -6.87 -3.73 8.53
N ALA A 93 -8.05 -4.32 8.74
CA ALA A 93 -9.15 -4.32 7.77
C ALA A 93 -9.65 -2.90 7.49
N CYS A 94 -9.82 -2.08 8.52
CA CYS A 94 -10.21 -0.67 8.41
C CYS A 94 -9.21 0.14 7.57
N ALA A 95 -7.90 -0.04 7.82
CA ALA A 95 -6.86 0.62 7.04
C ALA A 95 -6.89 0.20 5.55
N ARG A 96 -7.11 -1.10 5.27
CA ARG A 96 -7.22 -1.63 3.90
C ARG A 96 -8.43 -1.04 3.17
N GLU A 97 -9.61 -1.10 3.78
CA GLU A 97 -10.85 -0.54 3.20
C GLU A 97 -10.73 0.98 2.97
N THR A 98 -10.12 1.71 3.91
CA THR A 98 -9.86 3.14 3.76
C THR A 98 -9.00 3.43 2.52
N ALA A 99 -7.92 2.67 2.32
CA ALA A 99 -7.04 2.82 1.17
C ALA A 99 -7.73 2.46 -0.15
N GLU A 100 -8.59 1.44 -0.15
CA GLU A 100 -9.37 1.05 -1.33
C GLU A 100 -10.41 2.10 -1.71
N LEU A 101 -11.21 2.58 -0.75
CA LEU A 101 -12.17 3.65 -0.99
C LEU A 101 -11.49 4.94 -1.42
N HIS A 102 -10.38 5.31 -0.79
CA HIS A 102 -9.59 6.47 -1.21
C HIS A 102 -9.19 6.38 -2.68
N ARG A 103 -8.64 5.23 -3.11
CA ARG A 103 -8.26 5.00 -4.51
C ARG A 103 -9.45 5.05 -5.46
N LYS A 104 -10.60 4.47 -5.09
CA LYS A 104 -11.83 4.51 -5.88
C LYS A 104 -12.33 5.95 -6.08
N LEU A 105 -12.39 6.74 -4.99
CA LEU A 105 -12.84 8.12 -5.03
C LEU A 105 -11.91 9.02 -5.86
N VAL A 106 -10.59 8.82 -5.75
CA VAL A 106 -9.62 9.52 -6.61
C VAL A 106 -9.79 9.13 -8.08
N GLY A 107 -10.07 7.85 -8.36
CA GLY A 107 -10.38 7.38 -9.71
C GLY A 107 -11.67 7.97 -10.31
N GLN A 108 -12.59 8.41 -9.45
CA GLN A 108 -13.83 9.12 -9.82
C GLN A 108 -13.62 10.64 -9.94
N GLY A 109 -12.39 11.14 -9.85
CA GLY A 109 -12.08 12.57 -10.00
C GLY A 109 -12.17 13.39 -8.72
N ILE A 110 -12.42 12.78 -7.55
CA ILE A 110 -12.47 13.51 -6.28
C ILE A 110 -11.04 13.92 -5.86
N PRO A 111 -10.83 15.17 -5.40
CA PRO A 111 -9.51 15.61 -4.93
C PRO A 111 -8.94 14.71 -3.84
N LYS A 112 -7.63 14.43 -3.90
CA LYS A 112 -6.96 13.45 -3.03
C LYS A 112 -7.23 13.65 -1.54
N GLN A 113 -7.19 14.90 -1.06
CA GLN A 113 -7.42 15.22 0.35
C GLN A 113 -8.89 14.98 0.74
N SER A 114 -9.83 15.49 -0.05
CA SER A 114 -11.28 15.30 0.18
C SER A 114 -11.66 13.82 0.13
N ALA A 115 -11.12 13.07 -0.83
CA ALA A 115 -11.33 11.63 -0.96
C ALA A 115 -10.82 10.87 0.29
N TRP A 116 -9.67 11.26 0.83
CA TRP A 116 -9.11 10.63 2.02
C TRP A 116 -9.95 10.91 3.26
N LEU A 117 -10.34 12.17 3.48
CA LEU A 117 -11.21 12.57 4.59
C LEU A 117 -12.57 11.86 4.52
N CYS A 118 -13.13 11.74 3.33
CA CYS A 118 -14.41 11.08 3.12
C CYS A 118 -14.35 9.58 3.38
N ALA A 119 -13.33 8.89 2.84
CA ALA A 119 -13.12 7.48 3.09
C ALA A 119 -12.91 7.21 4.60
N ARG A 120 -12.11 8.04 5.26
CA ARG A 120 -11.83 7.92 6.70
C ARG A 120 -13.07 8.15 7.56
N THR A 121 -13.88 9.16 7.25
CA THR A 121 -15.12 9.45 8.00
C THR A 121 -16.14 8.33 7.84
N LEU A 122 -16.36 7.85 6.61
CA LEU A 122 -17.23 6.70 6.34
C LEU A 122 -16.81 5.48 7.15
N LEU A 123 -15.51 5.15 7.14
CA LEU A 123 -14.98 3.99 7.88
C LEU A 123 -15.08 4.16 9.39
N HIS A 124 -14.88 5.37 9.91
CA HIS A 124 -15.05 5.66 11.33
C HIS A 124 -16.47 5.33 11.80
N HIS A 125 -17.49 5.79 11.07
CA HIS A 125 -18.88 5.47 11.39
C HIS A 125 -19.20 3.98 11.24
N ALA A 126 -18.66 3.33 10.20
CA ALA A 126 -18.84 1.90 10.01
C ALA A 126 -18.23 1.06 11.16
N VAL A 127 -17.05 1.47 11.67
CA VAL A 127 -16.37 0.82 12.79
C VAL A 127 -17.14 1.00 14.10
N ILE A 128 -17.60 2.21 14.40
CA ILE A 128 -18.43 2.47 15.60
C ILE A 128 -19.64 1.55 15.57
N LYS A 129 -20.38 1.53 14.45
CA LYS A 129 -21.55 0.66 14.28
C LYS A 129 -21.19 -0.82 14.48
N ARG A 130 -20.06 -1.29 13.94
CA ARG A 130 -19.63 -2.68 14.09
C ARG A 130 -19.29 -3.05 15.54
N ILE A 131 -18.72 -2.12 16.28
CA ILE A 131 -18.42 -2.30 17.72
C ILE A 131 -19.73 -2.30 18.52
N ASP A 132 -20.68 -1.42 18.19
CA ASP A 132 -22.00 -1.39 18.84
C ASP A 132 -22.79 -2.67 18.57
N ASP A 133 -22.74 -3.19 17.35
CA ASP A 133 -23.36 -4.49 17.01
C ASP A 133 -22.70 -5.63 17.80
N ALA A 134 -21.36 -5.62 17.94
CA ALA A 134 -20.64 -6.57 18.78
C ALA A 134 -20.99 -6.47 20.27
N HIS A 135 -21.22 -5.26 20.81
CA HIS A 135 -21.69 -5.06 22.18
C HIS A 135 -23.07 -5.68 22.41
N LYS A 136 -23.99 -5.49 21.45
CA LYS A 136 -25.35 -6.08 21.51
C LYS A 136 -25.32 -7.59 21.40
N GLU A 137 -24.50 -8.13 20.50
CA GLU A 137 -24.30 -9.59 20.36
C GLU A 137 -23.72 -10.22 21.63
N ALA A 138 -22.88 -9.48 22.36
CA ALA A 138 -22.32 -9.90 23.64
C ALA A 138 -23.24 -9.66 24.86
N GLY A 139 -24.40 -9.02 24.68
CA GLY A 139 -25.34 -8.70 25.77
C GLY A 139 -24.84 -7.64 26.75
N ILE A 140 -23.89 -6.81 26.33
CA ILE A 140 -23.31 -5.71 27.14
C ILE A 140 -24.22 -4.47 27.10
N LEU A 141 -24.94 -4.28 25.99
CA LEU A 141 -25.86 -3.16 25.72
C LEU A 141 -27.24 -3.67 25.30
#